data_AF-B0EB59-F1
#
_entry.id   AF-B0EB59-F1
#
_cell.length_a   1.000
_cell.length_b   1.000
_cell.length_c   1.000
_cell.angle_alpha   90.00
_cell.angle_beta   90.00
_cell.angle_gamma   90.00
#
_symmetry.space_group_name_H-M   'P 1'
#
loop_
_entity.id
_entity.type
_entity.pdbx_description
1 polymer ?
#
loop_
_entity_poly.entity_id
_entity_poly.type
_entity_poly.pdbx_seq_one_letter_code
_entity_poly.pdbx_strand_id
1 'polypeptide(L)'
;MPTTSRYLNSRTRAISIMEVEDKISSTKMNNVKVKDLNDFFIDMFMLKDICDDFVELFRKEERYFSNEEKYNELLEEEAIMVDNIHNLTTEIKENYEEVVDAFYERRLHRMEARMMKAFNETEKKPRKPKEDNQN
;
A
#
# COMPACT_ATOMS: atom_id res chain seq x y z
N MET A 1 40.88 7.37 -1.67
CA MET A 1 39.76 7.24 -0.72
C MET A 1 39.37 8.61 -0.21
N PRO A 2 38.08 8.96 -0.26
CA PRO A 2 37.41 9.34 0.96
C PRO A 2 36.02 8.67 1.09
N THR A 3 35.81 8.05 2.25
CA THR A 3 34.52 7.61 2.78
C THR A 3 33.66 8.81 3.13
N THR A 4 32.51 8.96 2.48
CA THR A 4 31.47 9.90 2.96
C THR A 4 30.12 9.19 2.99
N SER A 5 29.73 8.88 4.22
CA SER A 5 28.42 8.51 4.76
C SER A 5 27.21 8.61 3.81
N ARG A 6 26.55 7.47 3.55
CA ARG A 6 25.24 7.37 2.87
C ARG A 6 24.05 7.77 3.76
N TYR A 7 24.27 8.40 4.90
CA TYR A 7 23.20 8.80 5.84
C TYR A 7 22.68 10.24 5.64
N LEU A 8 22.85 10.85 4.46
CA LEU A 8 22.44 12.23 4.21
C LEU A 8 21.34 12.40 3.14
N ASN A 9 20.56 11.36 2.84
CA ASN A 9 19.44 11.45 1.88
C ASN A 9 18.04 11.21 2.46
N SER A 10 17.87 11.33 3.78
CA SER A 10 16.55 11.28 4.42
C SER A 10 15.84 12.65 4.52
N ARG A 11 16.53 13.77 4.23
CA ARG A 11 15.95 15.12 4.33
C ARG A 11 15.32 15.68 3.05
N THR A 12 15.59 15.09 1.88
CA THR A 12 15.05 15.61 0.60
C THR A 12 13.68 15.01 0.23
N ARG A 13 13.23 13.95 0.91
CA ARG A 13 11.85 13.43 0.79
C ARG A 13 10.82 14.18 1.65
N ALA A 14 11.24 15.23 2.38
CA ALA A 14 10.37 16.06 3.19
C ALA A 14 9.77 17.25 2.42
N ILE A 15 10.23 17.53 1.19
CA ILE A 15 9.76 18.66 0.36
C ILE A 15 9.00 18.13 -0.85
N SER A 16 7.89 17.44 -0.59
CA SER A 16 6.74 17.32 -1.51
C SER A 16 5.52 16.71 -0.78
N ILE A 17 5.37 16.98 0.52
CA ILE A 17 4.18 16.59 1.31
C ILE A 17 3.30 17.83 1.59
N MET A 18 3.81 19.04 1.34
CA MET A 18 3.04 20.28 1.38
C MET A 18 2.47 20.60 0.00
N GLU A 19 1.36 19.94 -0.38
CA GLU A 19 0.33 20.50 -1.30
C GLU A 19 -0.85 19.54 -1.56
N VAL A 20 -1.07 18.54 -0.70
CA VAL A 20 -2.32 17.78 -0.68
C VAL A 20 -2.86 17.74 0.74
N GLU A 21 -3.15 18.93 1.30
CA GLU A 21 -4.11 19.03 2.40
C GLU A 21 -5.55 18.87 1.86
N ASP A 22 -5.82 17.75 1.19
CA ASP A 22 -7.15 17.17 1.30
C ASP A 22 -7.24 16.72 2.76
N LYS A 23 -7.69 17.64 3.63
CA LYS A 23 -7.93 17.40 5.05
C LYS A 23 -8.60 16.05 5.16
N ILE A 24 -7.88 15.07 5.72
CA ILE A 24 -8.42 13.75 6.02
C ILE A 24 -9.58 14.03 6.98
N SER A 25 -10.79 14.11 6.44
CA SER A 25 -12.01 14.10 7.25
C SER A 25 -11.89 12.84 8.09
N SER A 26 -11.74 13.00 9.40
CA SER A 26 -11.42 11.94 10.34
C SER A 26 -12.53 10.90 10.29
N THR A 27 -12.38 9.94 9.38
CA THR A 27 -13.36 8.89 9.16
C THR A 27 -13.05 7.84 10.22
N LYS A 28 -13.84 7.82 11.29
CA LYS A 28 -13.70 6.83 12.35
C LYS A 28 -14.06 5.45 11.78
N MET A 29 -13.09 4.53 11.77
CA MET A 29 -13.36 3.11 11.53
C MET A 29 -13.87 2.54 12.86
N ASN A 30 -15.18 2.64 13.10
CA ASN A 30 -15.78 2.26 14.38
C ASN A 30 -15.65 0.75 14.68
N ASN A 31 -15.41 -0.07 13.65
CA ASN A 31 -15.43 -1.52 13.74
C ASN A 31 -14.04 -2.15 13.90
N VAL A 32 -12.95 -1.36 13.89
CA VAL A 32 -11.59 -1.89 13.99
C VAL A 32 -10.93 -1.41 15.28
N LYS A 33 -10.45 -2.35 16.10
CA LYS A 33 -9.66 -1.99 17.28
C LYS A 33 -8.28 -1.51 16.86
N VAL A 34 -7.79 -0.48 17.55
CA VAL A 34 -6.45 0.10 17.27
C VAL A 34 -5.34 -0.96 17.41
N LYS A 35 -5.50 -1.89 18.35
CA LYS A 35 -4.56 -2.99 18.53
C LYS A 35 -4.51 -3.90 17.30
N ASP A 36 -5.67 -4.39 16.85
CA ASP A 36 -5.78 -5.28 15.70
C ASP A 36 -5.22 -4.63 14.42
N LEU A 37 -5.41 -3.31 14.27
CA LEU A 37 -4.81 -2.53 13.18
C LEU A 37 -3.28 -2.45 13.29
N ASN A 38 -2.74 -2.25 14.49
CA ASN A 38 -1.30 -2.21 14.72
C ASN A 38 -0.65 -3.57 14.46
N ASP A 39 -1.26 -4.63 14.96
CA ASP A 39 -0.78 -6.01 14.80
C ASP A 39 -0.84 -6.42 13.31
N PHE A 40 -1.92 -6.07 12.59
CA PHE A 40 -2.01 -6.20 11.13
C PHE A 40 -0.84 -5.52 10.41
N PHE A 41 -0.48 -4.28 10.78
CA PHE A 41 0.63 -3.59 10.13
C PHE A 41 1.99 -4.22 10.43
N ILE A 42 2.20 -4.72 11.64
CA ILE A 42 3.44 -5.44 12.00
C ILE A 42 3.60 -6.67 11.10
N ASP A 43 2.54 -7.46 10.93
CA ASP A 43 2.59 -8.67 10.11
C ASP A 43 2.75 -8.34 8.62
N MET A 44 2.15 -7.25 8.15
CA MET A 44 2.37 -6.75 6.79
C MET A 44 3.81 -6.25 6.56
N PHE A 45 4.47 -5.69 7.58
CA PHE A 45 5.90 -5.36 7.50
C PHE A 45 6.76 -6.61 7.46
N MET A 46 6.44 -7.62 8.28
CA MET A 46 7.12 -8.91 8.25
C MET A 46 6.99 -9.57 6.87
N LEU A 47 5.78 -9.56 6.28
CA LEU A 47 5.53 -10.08 4.93
C LEU A 47 6.36 -9.36 3.89
N LYS A 48 6.46 -8.03 3.97
CA LYS A 48 7.29 -7.23 3.07
C LYS A 48 8.76 -7.65 3.17
N ASP A 49 9.28 -7.83 4.38
CA ASP A 49 10.68 -8.18 4.59
C ASP A 49 10.98 -9.60 4.09
N ILE A 50 10.08 -10.57 4.31
CA ILE A 50 10.20 -11.92 3.73
C ILE A 50 10.16 -11.89 2.20
N CYS A 51 9.26 -11.10 1.60
CA CYS A 51 9.21 -10.93 0.15
C CYS A 51 10.49 -10.31 -0.41
N ASP A 52 11.09 -9.35 0.30
CA ASP A 52 12.37 -8.75 -0.11
C ASP A 52 13.50 -9.80 -0.06
N ASP A 53 13.55 -10.62 1.00
CA ASP A 53 14.51 -11.73 1.12
C ASP A 53 14.33 -12.76 0.00
N PHE A 54 13.09 -13.10 -0.35
CA PHE A 54 12.76 -13.99 -1.46
C PHE A 54 13.24 -13.42 -2.81
N VAL A 55 13.10 -12.11 -3.04
CA VAL A 55 13.63 -11.44 -4.24
C VAL A 55 15.17 -11.49 -4.28
N GLU A 56 15.85 -11.41 -3.14
CA GLU A 56 17.29 -11.55 -3.08
C GLU A 56 17.79 -12.97 -3.42
N LEU A 57 16.98 -14.02 -3.21
CA LEU A 57 17.33 -15.38 -3.62
C LEU A 57 17.47 -15.50 -5.14
N PHE A 58 16.49 -15.00 -5.92
CA PHE A 58 16.59 -14.95 -7.39
C PHE A 58 17.82 -14.18 -7.87
N ARG A 59 18.19 -13.08 -7.18
CA ARG A 59 19.40 -12.31 -7.53
C ARG A 59 20.69 -13.08 -7.27
N LYS A 60 20.68 -14.02 -6.32
CA LYS A 60 21.81 -14.93 -6.07
C LYS A 60 21.82 -16.06 -7.09
N GLU A 61 20.65 -16.60 -7.45
CA GLU A 61 20.49 -17.66 -8.45
C GLU A 61 21.18 -17.29 -9.78
N GLU A 62 20.97 -16.06 -10.27
CA GLU A 62 21.62 -15.53 -11.47
C GLU A 62 23.16 -15.58 -11.44
N ARG A 63 23.78 -15.65 -10.25
CA ARG A 63 25.24 -15.67 -10.04
C ARG A 63 25.80 -17.07 -9.86
N TYR A 64 24.97 -18.03 -9.45
CA TYR A 64 25.42 -19.37 -9.05
C TYR A 64 24.93 -20.49 -9.97
N PHE A 65 24.25 -20.19 -11.07
CA PHE A 65 23.74 -21.18 -12.03
C PHE A 65 24.77 -22.20 -12.55
N SER A 66 26.07 -21.87 -12.54
CA SER A 66 27.15 -22.76 -12.97
C SER A 66 27.71 -23.63 -11.84
N ASN A 67 27.29 -23.41 -10.59
CA ASN A 67 27.65 -24.19 -9.41
C ASN A 67 26.43 -24.96 -8.94
N GLU A 68 26.32 -26.23 -9.37
CA GLU A 68 25.17 -27.09 -9.14
C GLU A 68 24.78 -27.23 -7.65
N GLU A 69 25.75 -27.44 -6.77
CA GLU A 69 25.51 -27.59 -5.33
C GLU A 69 24.88 -26.33 -4.74
N LYS A 70 25.49 -25.17 -4.98
CA LYS A 70 24.96 -23.88 -4.50
C LYS A 70 23.64 -23.50 -5.14
N TYR A 71 23.45 -23.86 -6.40
CA TYR A 71 22.22 -23.60 -7.11
C TYR A 71 21.07 -24.43 -6.51
N ASN A 72 21.30 -25.71 -6.22
CA ASN A 72 20.32 -26.56 -5.54
C ASN A 72 20.00 -26.05 -4.13
N GLU A 73 21.00 -25.63 -3.35
CA GLU A 73 20.79 -24.99 -2.03
C GLU A 73 19.87 -23.77 -2.13
N LEU A 74 20.06 -22.90 -3.13
CA LEU A 74 19.20 -21.74 -3.34
C LEU A 74 17.76 -22.12 -3.69
N LEU A 75 17.56 -23.13 -4.54
CA LEU A 75 16.22 -23.62 -4.88
C LEU A 75 15.50 -24.21 -3.66
N GLU A 76 16.22 -24.91 -2.78
CA GLU A 76 15.67 -25.41 -1.52
C GLU A 76 15.28 -24.26 -0.59
N GLU A 77 16.11 -23.22 -0.46
CA GLU A 77 15.79 -22.00 0.31
C GLU A 77 14.57 -21.27 -0.26
N GLU A 78 14.45 -21.16 -1.58
CA GLU A 78 13.32 -20.55 -2.26
C GLU A 78 12.02 -21.31 -1.98
N ALA A 79 12.04 -22.64 -2.05
CA ALA A 79 10.88 -23.47 -1.74
C ALA A 79 10.39 -23.26 -0.29
N ILE A 80 11.32 -23.17 0.66
CA ILE A 80 11.00 -22.87 2.07
C ILE A 80 10.41 -21.46 2.21
N MET A 81 10.97 -20.47 1.53
CA MET A 81 10.46 -19.09 1.54
C MET A 81 9.03 -19.00 0.99
N VAL A 82 8.71 -19.72 -0.08
CA VAL A 82 7.35 -19.77 -0.64
C VAL A 82 6.35 -20.29 0.40
N ASP A 83 6.70 -21.36 1.12
CA ASP A 83 5.83 -21.91 2.17
C ASP A 83 5.65 -20.91 3.32
N ASN A 84 6.71 -20.24 3.75
CA ASN A 84 6.65 -19.20 4.78
C ASN A 84 5.73 -18.03 4.37
N ILE A 85 5.84 -17.56 3.12
CA ILE A 85 4.96 -16.51 2.58
C ILE A 85 3.51 -16.99 2.58
N HIS A 86 3.25 -18.22 2.14
CA HIS A 86 1.91 -18.79 2.13
C HIS A 86 1.31 -18.84 3.54
N ASN A 87 2.07 -19.33 4.52
CA ASN A 87 1.61 -19.46 5.89
C ASN A 87 1.32 -18.07 6.51
N LEU A 88 2.26 -17.13 6.39
CA LEU A 88 2.06 -15.78 6.92
C LEU A 88 0.90 -15.04 6.25
N THR A 89 0.74 -15.15 4.93
CA THR A 89 -0.37 -14.49 4.23
C THR A 89 -1.72 -15.11 4.58
N THR A 90 -1.77 -16.41 4.86
CA THR A 90 -2.96 -17.10 5.36
C THR A 90 -3.31 -16.61 6.75
N GLU A 91 -2.35 -16.54 7.67
CA GLU A 91 -2.54 -15.99 9.02
C GLU A 91 -3.03 -14.55 8.99
N ILE A 92 -2.44 -13.69 8.14
CA ILE A 92 -2.87 -12.29 7.98
C ILE A 92 -4.33 -12.24 7.52
N LYS A 93 -4.71 -13.09 6.56
CA LYS A 93 -6.07 -13.11 6.02
C LYS A 93 -7.08 -13.57 7.07
N GLU A 94 -6.76 -14.60 7.83
CA GLU A 94 -7.66 -15.20 8.82
C GLU A 94 -7.78 -14.36 10.09
N ASN A 95 -6.68 -13.80 10.58
CA ASN A 95 -6.65 -13.06 11.86
C ASN A 95 -7.13 -11.62 11.73
N TYR A 96 -7.10 -11.04 10.53
CA TYR A 96 -7.40 -9.62 10.30
C TYR A 96 -8.51 -9.39 9.27
N GLU A 97 -9.43 -10.35 9.11
CA GLU A 97 -10.59 -10.24 8.21
C GLU A 97 -11.37 -8.94 8.45
N GLU A 98 -11.68 -8.61 9.71
CA GLU A 98 -12.41 -7.38 10.08
C GLU A 98 -11.66 -6.11 9.66
N VAL A 99 -10.32 -6.11 9.76
CA VAL A 99 -9.49 -4.98 9.34
C VAL A 99 -9.56 -4.81 7.83
N VAL A 100 -9.42 -5.91 7.09
CA VAL A 100 -9.45 -5.97 5.63
C VAL A 100 -10.82 -5.53 5.10
N ASP A 101 -11.90 -6.06 5.68
CA ASP A 101 -13.28 -5.71 5.33
C ASP A 101 -13.57 -4.24 5.57
N ALA A 102 -13.14 -3.69 6.71
CA ALA A 102 -13.30 -2.27 6.98
C ALA A 102 -12.57 -1.39 5.95
N PHE A 103 -11.42 -1.83 5.42
CA PHE A 103 -10.76 -1.15 4.30
C PHE A 103 -11.52 -1.29 2.97
N TYR A 104 -12.14 -2.44 2.71
CA TYR A 104 -13.01 -2.65 1.54
C TYR A 104 -14.26 -1.78 1.59
N GLU A 105 -15.00 -1.77 2.69
CA GLU A 105 -16.17 -0.90 2.91
C GLU A 105 -15.78 0.57 2.69
N ARG A 106 -14.67 0.99 3.28
CA ARG A 106 -14.17 2.35 3.11
C ARG A 106 -13.82 2.67 1.66
N ARG A 107 -13.29 1.70 0.90
CA ARG A 107 -13.04 1.86 -0.54
C ARG A 107 -14.35 2.05 -1.31
N LEU A 108 -15.40 1.28 -1.00
CA LEU A 108 -16.71 1.40 -1.62
C LEU A 108 -17.33 2.79 -1.35
N HIS A 109 -17.34 3.24 -0.10
CA HIS A 109 -17.86 4.56 0.25
C HIS A 109 -17.13 5.71 -0.45
N ARG A 110 -15.79 5.62 -0.60
CA ARG A 110 -15.03 6.61 -1.39
C ARG A 110 -15.44 6.61 -2.86
N MET A 111 -15.77 5.44 -3.41
CA MET A 111 -16.21 5.31 -4.80
C MET A 111 -17.61 5.90 -4.99
N GLU A 112 -18.56 5.59 -4.10
CA GLU A 112 -19.92 6.15 -4.08
C GLU A 112 -19.91 7.68 -3.96
N ALA A 113 -19.11 8.21 -3.04
CA ALA A 113 -18.98 9.66 -2.85
C ALA A 113 -18.45 10.37 -4.11
N ARG A 114 -17.51 9.74 -4.84
CA ARG A 114 -17.01 10.26 -6.12
C ARG A 114 -18.08 10.23 -7.20
N MET A 115 -18.86 9.15 -7.28
CA MET A 115 -19.97 9.02 -8.23
C MET A 115 -21.07 10.06 -7.98
N MET A 116 -21.50 10.23 -6.73
CA MET A 116 -22.48 11.25 -6.34
C MET A 116 -22.00 12.66 -6.67
N LYS A 117 -20.71 12.97 -6.41
CA LYS A 117 -20.13 14.28 -6.75
C LYS A 117 -20.17 14.53 -8.25
N ALA A 118 -19.77 13.55 -9.08
CA ALA A 118 -19.82 13.66 -10.54
C ALA A 118 -21.26 13.86 -11.05
N PHE A 119 -22.23 13.12 -10.50
CA PHE A 119 -23.65 13.27 -10.84
C PHE A 119 -24.18 14.68 -10.51
N ASN A 120 -23.91 15.16 -9.30
CA ASN A 120 -24.30 16.51 -8.86
C ASN A 120 -23.65 17.63 -9.68
N GLU A 121 -22.46 17.41 -10.24
CA GLU A 121 -21.79 18.35 -11.15
C GLU A 121 -22.46 18.36 -12.54
N THR A 122 -22.91 17.20 -13.04
CA THR A 122 -23.66 17.12 -14.31
C THR A 122 -25.10 17.66 -14.22
N GLU A 123 -25.74 17.59 -13.05
CA GLU A 123 -27.09 18.14 -12.83
C GLU A 123 -27.14 19.67 -12.71
N LYS A 124 -26.01 20.34 -12.49
CA LYS A 124 -25.92 21.80 -12.56
C LYS A 124 -26.12 22.25 -14.02
N LYS A 125 -27.39 22.38 -14.44
CA LYS A 125 -27.80 22.94 -15.74
C LYS A 125 -27.03 24.23 -16.06
N PRO A 126 -26.74 24.49 -17.35
CA PRO A 126 -25.99 25.68 -17.75
C PRO A 126 -26.73 26.94 -17.27
N ARG A 127 -26.00 27.85 -16.61
CA ARG A 127 -26.51 29.17 -16.24
C ARG A 127 -27.05 29.82 -17.51
N LYS A 128 -28.37 30.03 -17.60
CA LYS A 128 -28.95 30.84 -18.68
C LYS A 128 -28.29 32.23 -18.63
N PRO A 129 -27.82 32.78 -19.77
CA PRO A 129 -27.33 34.15 -19.80
C PRO A 129 -28.42 35.08 -19.26
N LYS A 130 -28.06 36.02 -18.40
CA LYS A 130 -28.97 37.09 -18.01
C LYS A 130 -29.22 37.93 -19.27
N GLU A 131 -30.47 38.00 -19.72
CA GLU A 131 -30.86 38.98 -20.72
C GLU A 131 -30.76 40.36 -20.06
N ASP A 132 -29.75 41.12 -20.45
CA ASP A 132 -29.64 42.54 -20.12
C ASP A 132 -30.75 43.27 -20.88
N ASN A 133 -31.85 43.56 -20.18
CA ASN A 133 -32.87 44.48 -20.66
C ASN A 133 -32.26 45.89 -20.74
N GLN A 134 -31.81 46.29 -21.94
CA GLN A 134 -31.64 47.70 -22.28
C GLN A 134 -33.01 48.33 -22.49
N ASN A 135 -33.39 49.24 -21.58
CA ASN A 135 -34.35 50.31 -21.81
C ASN A 135 -33.87 51.56 -21.06
#